data_AF-A0A2T2SYW2-F1
#
_entry.id   AF-A0A2T2SYW2-F1
#
_cell.length_a   1.000
_cell.length_b   1.000
_cell.length_c   1.000
_cell.angle_alpha   90.00
_cell.angle_beta   90.00
_cell.angle_gamma   90.00
#
_symmetry.space_group_name_H-M   'P 1'
#
loop_
_entity.id
_entity.type
_entity.pdbx_description
1 polymer ?
#
loop_
_entity_poly.entity_id
_entity_poly.type
_entity_poly.pdbx_seq_one_letter_code
_entity_poly.pdbx_strand_id
1 'polypeptide(L)' 'VSVVVLSRGMNKRLQVKPETLDMLDEAGVDTHVLQTKQAVERYNDLQAADEAVGGLFHSTC' A
#
# COMPACT_ATOMS: atom_id res chain seq x y z
N VAL A 1 6.87 13.63 2.38
CA VAL A 1 7.15 12.35 1.71
C VAL A 1 5.82 11.79 1.27
N SER A 2 5.70 11.23 0.07
CA SER A 2 4.46 10.58 -0.37
C SER A 2 4.45 9.12 0.07
N VAL A 3 3.32 8.63 0.58
CA VAL A 3 3.16 7.26 1.07
C VAL A 3 2.17 6.50 0.17
N VAL A 4 2.45 5.23 -0.15
CA VAL A 4 1.54 4.36 -0.90
C VAL A 4 1.26 3.07 -0.14
N VAL A 5 -0.02 2.75 0.01
CA VAL A 5 -0.47 1.47 0.57
C VAL A 5 -0.96 0.54 -0.54
N LEU A 6 -0.29 -0.59 -0.72
CA LEU A 6 -0.65 -1.64 -1.66
C LEU A 6 -1.27 -2.82 -0.91
N SER A 7 -2.52 -3.16 -1.22
CA SER A 7 -3.15 -4.37 -0.67
C SER A 7 -2.97 -5.59 -1.59
N ARG A 8 -2.87 -6.76 -0.98
CA ARG A 8 -2.68 -8.04 -1.68
C ARG A 8 -3.95 -8.90 -1.81
N GLY A 9 -5.12 -8.31 -1.54
CA GLY A 9 -6.37 -9.06 -1.44
C GLY A 9 -6.59 -9.66 -0.04
N MET A 10 -7.80 -10.16 0.16
CA MET A 10 -8.23 -10.84 1.38
C MET A 10 -7.37 -12.07 1.67
N ASN A 11 -6.97 -12.79 0.61
CA ASN A 11 -6.21 -14.03 0.67
C ASN A 11 -4.73 -13.86 0.31
N LYS A 12 -4.25 -12.62 0.16
CA LYS A 12 -2.86 -12.30 -0.19
C LYS A 12 -2.39 -12.96 -1.49
N ARG A 13 -3.29 -13.27 -2.44
CA ARG A 13 -2.91 -13.97 -3.68
C ARG A 13 -2.27 -13.03 -4.68
N LEU A 14 -2.71 -11.77 -4.71
CA LEU A 14 -2.05 -10.74 -5.49
C LEU A 14 -0.65 -10.49 -4.92
N GLN A 15 0.37 -10.72 -5.73
CA GLN A 15 1.76 -10.35 -5.40
C GLN A 15 2.11 -9.01 -6.02
N VAL A 16 3.12 -8.37 -5.46
CA VAL A 16 3.74 -7.17 -6.04
C VAL A 16 5.07 -7.59 -6.66
N LYS A 17 5.31 -7.18 -7.90
CA LYS A 17 6.58 -7.44 -8.57
C LYS A 17 7.70 -6.68 -7.86
N PRO A 18 8.90 -7.26 -7.66
CA PRO A 18 10.03 -6.56 -7.08
C PRO A 18 10.35 -5.24 -7.78
N GLU A 19 10.29 -5.22 -9.12
CA GLU A 19 10.56 -4.05 -9.94
C GLU A 19 9.57 -2.89 -9.67
N THR A 20 8.36 -3.20 -9.19
CA THR A 20 7.41 -2.17 -8.75
C THR A 20 7.81 -1.55 -7.43
N LEU A 21 8.39 -2.34 -6.51
CA LEU A 21 8.90 -1.82 -5.24
C LEU A 21 10.16 -0.98 -5.46
N ASP A 22 11.07 -1.46 -6.31
CA ASP A 22 12.28 -0.73 -6.69
C ASP A 22 11.93 0.63 -7.31
N MET A 23 10.97 0.65 -8.24
CA MET A 23 10.49 1.89 -8.85
C MET A 23 9.90 2.88 -7.82
N LEU A 24 9.19 2.40 -6.81
CA LEU A 24 8.62 3.25 -5.75
C LEU A 24 9.71 3.77 -4.80
N ASP A 25 10.68 2.94 -4.45
CA ASP A 25 11.83 3.30 -3.62
C ASP A 25 12.72 4.34 -4.32
N GLU A 26 13.03 4.13 -5.61
CA GLU A 26 13.76 5.08 -6.45
C GLU A 26 13.05 6.44 -6.57
N ALA A 27 11.71 6.44 -6.51
CA ALA A 27 10.88 7.64 -6.50
C ALA A 27 10.77 8.29 -5.10
N GLY A 28 11.37 7.71 -4.05
CA GLY A 28 11.30 8.20 -2.67
C GLY A 28 9.93 8.04 -2.03
N VAL A 29 9.15 7.03 -2.44
CA VAL A 29 7.80 6.75 -1.93
C VAL A 29 7.86 5.68 -0.84
N ASP A 30 7.45 6.03 0.39
CA ASP A 30 7.29 5.04 1.45
C ASP A 30 6.14 4.08 1.12
N THR A 31 6.43 2.79 1.04
CA THR A 31 5.51 1.79 0.50
C THR A 31 5.14 0.74 1.55
N HIS A 32 3.85 0.51 1.75
CA HIS A 32 3.32 -0.52 2.63
C HIS A 32 2.58 -1.60 1.85
N VAL A 33 3.05 -2.85 1.91
CA VAL A 33 2.41 -3.99 1.22
C VAL A 33 1.70 -4.91 2.22
N LEU A 34 0.38 -4.87 2.27
CA LEU A 34 -0.42 -5.45 3.37
C LEU A 34 -1.56 -6.34 2.86
N GLN A 35 -2.18 -7.10 3.77
CA GLN A 35 -3.49 -7.70 3.51
C GLN A 35 -4.56 -6.59 3.47
N THR A 36 -5.64 -6.75 2.71
CA THR A 36 -6.59 -5.64 2.45
C THR A 36 -7.19 -4.97 3.68
N LYS A 37 -7.57 -5.71 4.74
CA LYS A 37 -8.10 -5.06 5.97
C LYS A 37 -7.02 -4.25 6.68
N GLN A 38 -5.83 -4.84 6.80
CA GLN A 38 -4.66 -4.15 7.37
C GLN A 38 -4.24 -2.93 6.54
N ALA A 39 -4.36 -3.02 5.22
CA ALA A 39 -4.10 -1.92 4.30
C ALA A 39 -5.09 -0.76 4.51
N VAL A 40 -6.38 -1.07 4.68
CA VAL A 40 -7.41 -0.06 4.96
C VAL A 40 -7.17 0.60 6.31
N GLU A 41 -6.88 -0.17 7.35
CA GLU A 41 -6.53 0.36 8.68
C GLU A 41 -5.32 1.30 8.59
N ARG A 42 -4.22 0.83 7.98
CA ARG A 42 -2.99 1.63 7.84
C ARG A 42 -3.21 2.90 7.02
N TYR A 43 -3.99 2.83 5.95
CA TYR A 43 -4.33 3.98 5.12
C TYR A 43 -5.11 5.02 5.93
N ASN A 44 -6.11 4.59 6.69
CA ASN A 44 -6.91 5.49 7.53
C ASN A 44 -6.07 6.14 8.63
N ASP A 45 -5.15 5.39 9.25
CA ASP A 45 -4.24 5.94 10.26
C ASP A 45 -3.32 7.02 9.68
N LEU A 46 -2.78 6.80 8.48
CA LEU A 46 -1.96 7.77 7.75
C LEU A 46 -2.76 9.02 7.39
N GLN A 47 -3.95 8.82 6.82
CA GLN A 47 -4.82 9.91 6.42
C GLN A 47 -5.25 10.74 7.64
N ALA A 48 -5.56 10.09 8.77
CA ALA A 48 -5.90 10.77 10.03
C ALA A 48 -4.73 11.57 10.61
N ALA A 49 -3.49 11.21 10.27
CA ALA A 49 -2.27 11.94 10.62
C ALA A 49 -1.90 13.05 9.61
N ASP A 50 -2.80 13.38 8.67
CA ASP A 50 -2.60 14.39 7.60
C ASP A 50 -1.44 14.06 6.64
N GLU A 51 -1.06 12.78 6.53
CA GLU A 51 -0.05 12.31 5.60
C GLU A 51 -0.58 12.28 4.15
N ALA A 52 0.26 12.63 3.18
CA ALA A 52 -0.05 12.54 1.76
C ALA A 52 -0.03 11.07 1.29
N VAL A 53 -1.13 10.36 1.53
CA VAL A 53 -1.24 8.91 1.28
C VAL A 53 -2.14 8.56 0.08
N GLY A 54 -1.60 7.71 -0.81
CA GLY A 54 -2.34 7.02 -1.86
C GLY A 54 -2.53 5.53 -1.55
N GLY A 55 -3.50 4.87 -2.19
CA GLY A 55 -3.71 3.43 -1.96
C GLY A 55 -4.29 2.67 -3.15
N LEU A 56 -3.83 1.43 -3.34
CA LEU A 56 -4.38 0.44 -4.27
C LEU A 56 -5.02 -0.71 -3.51
N PHE A 57 -6.34 -0.84 -3.67
CA PHE A 57 -7.15 -1.78 -2.91
C PHE A 57 -7.74 -2.89 -3.79
N HIS A 58 -7.24 -4.11 -3.60
CA HIS A 58 -7.84 -5.32 -4.10
C HIS A 58 -8.77 -5.89 -3.03
N SER A 59 -10.08 -5.84 -3.26
CA SER A 59 -11.10 -6.18 -2.27
C SER A 59 -11.48 -7.66 -2.21
N THR A 60 -10.99 -8.46 -3.16
CA THR A 60 -11.26 -9.90 -3.26
C THR A 60 -9.98 -10.73 -3.06
N CYS A 61 -9.83 -11.88 -3.70
CA CYS A 61 -8.75 -12.84 -3.42
C CYS A 61 -7.38 -12.42 -3.95
#